data_AF-A0AAE1JK94-F1
#
_entry.id   AF-A0AAE1JK94-F1
#
_cell.length_a   1.000
_cell.length_b   1.000
_cell.length_c   1.000
_cell.angle_alpha   90.00
_cell.angle_beta   90.00
_cell.angle_gamma   90.00
#
_symmetry.space_group_name_H-M   'P 1'
#
loop_
_entity.id
_entity.type
_entity.pdbx_description
1 polymer ?
#
loop_
_entity_poly.entity_id
_entity_poly.type
_entity_poly.pdbx_seq_one_letter_code
_entity_poly.pdbx_strand_id
1 'polypeptide(L)'
;MPTQTTKFSRSSKGGRGDTSVWTDTPSDRAQKAKMNYLEAYNEATALASNDESKKRANEDAELVEKYNKAKRSKSLVKKHQEELASKSKKKSKQKQEAEKEDWVGQHPWKPWDRETDLTAGRMKVRLDPESMGEGLSSRFSSGTFQRNFL
;
A
#
# COMPACT_ATOMS: atom_id res chain seq x y z
N MET A 1 2.30 -11.51 6.74
CA MET A 1 1.31 -12.28 5.96
C MET A 1 1.56 -12.01 4.48
N PRO A 2 1.86 -13.03 3.65
CA PRO A 2 2.06 -12.84 2.22
C PRO A 2 0.71 -12.59 1.53
N THR A 3 0.59 -11.48 0.80
CA THR A 3 -0.61 -11.14 0.02
C THR A 3 -0.65 -12.00 -1.23
N GLN A 4 -1.49 -13.02 -1.25
CA GLN A 4 -1.71 -13.84 -2.44
C GLN A 4 -2.47 -13.01 -3.49
N THR A 5 -1.83 -12.75 -4.63
CA THR A 5 -2.47 -12.07 -5.75
C THR A 5 -3.20 -13.12 -6.60
N THR A 6 -4.51 -12.95 -6.80
CA THR A 6 -5.34 -13.91 -7.57
C THR A 6 -5.38 -13.59 -9.07
N LYS A 7 -4.48 -12.73 -9.56
CA LYS A 7 -4.43 -12.30 -10.96
C LYS A 7 -3.05 -12.54 -11.53
N PHE A 8 -3.00 -13.22 -12.68
CA PHE A 8 -1.79 -13.37 -13.49
C PHE A 8 -1.42 -12.01 -14.12
N SER A 9 -0.17 -11.57 -13.96
CA SER A 9 0.34 -10.42 -14.72
C SER A 9 0.46 -10.82 -16.19
N ARG A 10 -0.10 -10.01 -17.10
CA ARG A 10 0.06 -10.19 -18.56
C ARG A 10 1.47 -9.88 -19.05
N SER A 11 2.26 -9.18 -18.24
CA SER A 11 3.69 -8.95 -18.46
C SER A 11 4.50 -9.90 -17.60
N SER A 12 5.71 -10.25 -18.06
CA SER A 12 6.71 -10.87 -17.19
C SER A 12 6.93 -9.99 -15.95
N LYS A 13 7.22 -10.62 -14.81
CA LYS A 13 7.66 -9.88 -13.62
C LYS A 13 8.92 -9.11 -14.00
N GLY A 14 8.82 -7.79 -14.14
CA GLY A 14 9.99 -6.92 -14.22
C GLY A 14 10.88 -7.21 -13.02
N GLY A 15 12.19 -7.29 -13.24
CA GLY A 15 13.17 -7.46 -12.17
C GLY A 15 12.99 -6.39 -11.08
N ARG A 16 13.53 -6.63 -9.89
CA ARG A 16 13.32 -5.81 -8.68
C ARG A 16 13.86 -4.37 -8.77
N GLY A 17 14.29 -3.89 -9.94
CA GLY A 17 14.93 -2.59 -10.13
C GLY A 17 16.25 -2.48 -9.38
N ASP A 18 16.90 -1.31 -9.46
CA ASP A 18 18.09 -1.05 -8.66
C ASP A 18 17.72 -0.90 -7.17
N THR A 19 18.34 -1.71 -6.32
CA THR A 19 18.15 -1.70 -4.86
C THR A 19 19.36 -1.14 -4.10
N SER A 20 20.40 -0.73 -4.82
CA SER A 20 21.67 -0.25 -4.25
C SER A 20 21.66 1.23 -3.84
N VAL A 21 20.49 1.89 -3.87
CA VAL A 21 20.32 3.31 -3.50
C VAL A 21 20.83 3.63 -2.09
N TRP A 22 20.77 2.66 -1.16
CA TRP A 22 21.27 2.81 0.21
C TRP A 22 22.78 2.56 0.35
N THR A 23 23.39 1.82 -0.57
CA THR A 23 24.82 1.49 -0.53
C THR A 23 25.69 2.43 -1.37
N ASP A 24 25.08 3.26 -2.21
CA ASP A 24 25.79 4.17 -3.12
C ASP A 24 26.41 5.38 -2.40
N THR A 25 27.63 5.73 -2.83
CA THR A 25 28.24 7.01 -2.48
C THR A 25 27.62 8.16 -3.30
N PRO A 26 27.79 9.43 -2.88
CA PRO A 26 27.29 10.57 -3.66
C PRO A 26 27.84 10.63 -5.10
N SER A 27 29.09 10.20 -5.33
CA SER A 27 29.68 10.11 -6.67
C SER A 27 29.04 9.00 -7.52
N ASP A 28 28.80 7.83 -6.93
CA ASP A 28 28.18 6.70 -7.64
C ASP A 28 26.74 7.04 -8.04
N ARG A 29 26.01 7.70 -7.14
CA ARG A 29 24.66 8.21 -7.43
C ARG A 29 24.67 9.19 -8.61
N ALA A 30 25.64 10.08 -8.68
CA ALA A 30 25.76 11.04 -9.78
C ALA A 30 26.07 10.36 -11.12
N GLN A 31 26.92 9.33 -11.13
CA GLN A 31 27.22 8.55 -12.34
C GLN A 31 26.00 7.74 -12.80
N LYS A 32 25.31 7.07 -11.88
CA LYS A 32 24.08 6.34 -12.18
C LYS A 32 22.99 7.23 -12.72
N ALA A 33 22.81 8.43 -12.16
CA ALA A 33 21.85 9.40 -12.67
C ALA A 33 22.11 9.76 -14.15
N LYS A 34 23.39 9.91 -14.54
CA LYS A 34 23.77 10.16 -15.94
C LYS A 34 23.42 8.99 -16.84
N MET A 35 23.71 7.76 -16.41
CA MET A 35 23.40 6.56 -17.18
C MET A 35 21.89 6.36 -17.35
N ASN A 36 21.13 6.49 -16.27
CA ASN A 36 19.68 6.38 -16.29
C ASN A 36 19.03 7.43 -17.19
N TYR A 37 19.58 8.65 -17.22
CA TYR A 37 19.10 9.69 -18.12
C TYR A 37 19.26 9.32 -19.59
N LEU A 38 20.43 8.78 -19.96
CA LEU A 38 20.69 8.33 -21.34
C LEU A 38 19.80 7.14 -21.72
N GLU A 39 19.62 6.18 -20.82
CA GLU A 39 18.73 5.03 -21.04
C GLU A 39 17.28 5.47 -21.23
N ALA A 40 16.75 6.34 -20.35
CA ALA A 40 15.40 6.86 -20.46
C ALA A 40 15.18 7.63 -21.77
N TYR A 41 16.17 8.38 -22.25
CA TYR A 41 16.10 9.06 -23.54
C TYR A 41 16.01 8.05 -24.70
N ASN A 42 16.83 7.01 -24.69
CA ASN A 42 16.80 5.94 -25.69
C ASN A 42 15.49 5.16 -25.67
N GLU A 43 14.95 4.86 -24.48
CA GLU A 43 13.64 4.22 -24.35
C GLU A 43 12.51 5.12 -24.86
N ALA A 44 12.52 6.40 -24.52
CA ALA A 44 11.51 7.36 -24.97
C ALA A 44 11.53 7.52 -26.49
N THR A 45 12.71 7.60 -27.10
CA THR A 45 12.85 7.64 -28.57
C THR A 45 12.39 6.34 -29.23
N ALA A 46 12.66 5.18 -28.65
CA ALA A 46 12.17 3.89 -29.15
C ALA A 46 10.63 3.75 -29.00
N LEU A 47 10.04 4.28 -27.93
CA LEU A 47 8.58 4.30 -27.74
C LEU A 47 7.89 5.29 -28.69
N ALA A 48 8.56 6.38 -29.05
CA ALA A 48 8.09 7.31 -30.06
C ALA A 48 8.09 6.69 -31.46
N SER A 49 9.08 5.86 -31.80
CA SER A 49 9.12 5.18 -33.10
C SER A 49 8.16 3.98 -33.22
N ASN A 50 7.66 3.44 -32.11
CA ASN A 50 6.72 2.30 -32.10
C ASN A 50 5.24 2.70 -32.25
N ASP A 51 4.94 3.66 -33.13
CA ASP A 51 3.56 4.12 -33.36
C ASP A 51 2.65 3.02 -33.92
N GLU A 52 3.20 2.01 -34.59
CA GLU A 52 2.45 0.85 -35.11
C GLU A 52 1.85 -0.05 -34.02
N SER A 53 2.45 -0.11 -32.81
CA SER A 53 1.85 -0.82 -31.68
C SER A 53 0.66 -0.06 -31.09
N LYS A 54 0.73 1.27 -31.06
CA LYS A 54 -0.37 2.14 -30.59
C LYS A 54 -1.57 2.07 -31.56
N LYS A 55 -1.32 2.02 -32.87
CA LYS A 55 -2.38 1.84 -33.89
C LYS A 55 -3.15 0.54 -33.69
N ARG A 56 -2.44 -0.59 -33.51
CA ARG A 56 -3.07 -1.90 -33.24
C ARG A 56 -3.88 -1.92 -31.94
N ALA A 57 -3.39 -1.27 -30.88
CA ALA A 57 -4.14 -1.15 -29.62
C ALA A 57 -5.44 -0.34 -29.77
N ASN A 58 -5.45 0.66 -30.66
CA ASN A 58 -6.65 1.44 -30.97
C ASN A 58 -7.66 0.63 -31.77
N GLU A 59 -7.23 -0.16 -32.77
CA GLU A 59 -8.10 -1.03 -33.55
C GLU A 59 -8.80 -2.08 -32.66
N ASP A 60 -8.06 -2.72 -31.75
CA ASP A 60 -8.62 -3.67 -30.78
C ASP A 60 -9.65 -2.98 -29.85
N ALA A 61 -9.35 -1.76 -29.40
CA ALA A 61 -10.26 -0.99 -28.55
C ALA A 61 -11.57 -0.64 -29.29
N GLU A 62 -11.49 -0.25 -30.58
CA GLU A 62 -12.65 0.01 -31.41
C GLU A 62 -13.52 -1.22 -31.62
N LEU A 63 -12.92 -2.40 -31.82
CA LEU A 63 -13.65 -3.66 -31.96
C LEU A 63 -14.45 -3.99 -30.69
N VAL A 64 -13.82 -3.85 -29.52
CA VAL A 64 -14.48 -4.07 -28.22
C VAL A 64 -15.60 -3.05 -28.00
N GLU A 65 -15.41 -1.79 -28.39
CA GLU A 65 -16.44 -0.77 -28.27
C GLU A 65 -17.65 -1.06 -29.17
N LYS A 66 -17.42 -1.47 -30.43
CA LYS A 66 -18.49 -1.89 -31.37
C LYS A 66 -19.30 -3.05 -30.80
N TYR A 67 -18.64 -4.08 -30.27
CA TYR A 67 -19.30 -5.22 -29.62
C TYR A 67 -20.13 -4.79 -28.40
N ASN A 68 -19.55 -3.95 -27.52
CA ASN A 68 -20.24 -3.44 -26.34
C ASN A 68 -21.46 -2.60 -26.72
N LYS A 69 -21.37 -1.74 -27.75
CA LYS A 69 -22.51 -0.95 -28.23
C LYS A 69 -23.64 -1.84 -28.76
N ALA A 70 -23.32 -2.91 -29.48
CA ALA A 70 -24.32 -3.81 -30.07
C ALA A 70 -24.98 -4.76 -29.06
N LYS A 71 -24.21 -5.29 -28.09
CA LYS A 71 -24.69 -6.33 -27.15
C LYS A 71 -24.98 -5.81 -25.75
N ARG A 72 -24.51 -4.63 -25.37
CA ARG A 72 -24.63 -4.09 -24.01
C ARG A 72 -25.36 -2.74 -24.03
N SER A 73 -26.58 -2.73 -23.54
CA SER A 73 -27.41 -1.51 -23.44
C SER A 73 -26.79 -0.41 -22.55
N LYS A 74 -26.04 -0.78 -21.50
CA LYS A 74 -25.39 0.16 -20.57
C LYS A 74 -24.03 -0.35 -20.07
N SER A 75 -23.02 0.53 -20.06
CA SER A 75 -21.70 0.21 -19.50
C SER A 75 -21.79 -0.01 -17.98
N LEU A 76 -20.89 -0.83 -17.42
CA LEU A 76 -20.87 -1.09 -15.98
C LEU A 76 -20.70 0.20 -15.16
N VAL A 77 -19.84 1.11 -15.65
CA VAL A 77 -19.65 2.43 -15.05
C VAL A 77 -20.95 3.24 -15.06
N LYS A 78 -21.67 3.28 -16.19
CA LYS A 78 -22.96 3.97 -16.29
C LYS A 78 -24.00 3.35 -15.34
N LYS A 79 -24.05 2.02 -15.25
CA LYS A 79 -24.93 1.33 -14.27
C LYS A 79 -24.61 1.75 -12.84
N HIS A 80 -23.34 1.79 -12.47
CA HIS A 80 -22.93 2.25 -11.13
C HIS A 80 -23.28 3.73 -10.91
N GLN A 81 -23.07 4.59 -11.90
CA GLN A 81 -23.46 6.01 -11.80
C GLN A 81 -24.97 6.17 -11.64
N GLU A 82 -25.78 5.43 -12.41
CA GLU A 82 -27.25 5.40 -12.26
C GLU A 82 -27.66 4.85 -10.88
N GLU A 83 -26.97 3.84 -10.37
CA GLU A 83 -27.21 3.26 -9.04
C GLU A 83 -26.83 4.25 -7.92
N LEU A 84 -25.72 4.97 -8.06
CA LEU A 84 -25.30 6.00 -7.12
C LEU A 84 -26.24 7.21 -7.16
N ALA A 85 -26.68 7.65 -8.34
CA ALA A 85 -27.63 8.74 -8.52
C ALA A 85 -29.04 8.37 -8.04
N SER A 86 -29.46 7.11 -8.17
CA SER A 86 -30.74 6.64 -7.62
C SER A 86 -30.67 6.43 -6.11
N LYS A 87 -29.53 5.98 -5.56
CA LYS A 87 -29.29 5.91 -4.12
C LYS A 87 -29.18 7.30 -3.48
N SER A 88 -28.58 8.30 -4.14
CA SER A 88 -28.50 9.65 -3.59
C SER A 88 -29.87 10.34 -3.50
N LYS A 89 -30.78 10.09 -4.47
CA LYS A 89 -32.18 10.54 -4.38
C LYS A 89 -32.98 9.88 -3.27
N LYS A 90 -32.56 8.69 -2.79
CA LYS A 90 -33.23 7.94 -1.71
C LYS A 90 -32.55 8.07 -0.33
N LYS A 91 -31.40 8.76 -0.24
CA LYS A 91 -30.53 8.76 0.96
C LYS A 91 -30.12 10.16 1.44
N SER A 92 -30.87 11.22 1.09
CA SER A 92 -30.48 12.59 1.42
C SER A 92 -30.82 13.07 2.84
N LYS A 93 -31.26 12.22 3.79
CA LYS A 93 -31.33 12.69 5.19
C LYS A 93 -31.23 11.71 6.37
N GLN A 94 -31.06 10.39 6.20
CA GLN A 94 -31.18 9.50 7.38
C GLN A 94 -30.22 8.31 7.48
N LYS A 95 -29.31 8.11 6.51
CA LYS A 95 -28.62 6.81 6.41
C LYS A 95 -27.10 6.92 6.30
N GLN A 96 -26.54 8.13 6.43
CA GLN A 96 -25.10 8.32 6.71
C GLN A 96 -24.80 8.33 8.22
N GLU A 97 -25.77 8.67 9.07
CA GLU A 97 -25.62 8.53 10.53
C GLU A 97 -25.83 7.08 10.95
N ALA A 98 -26.88 6.41 10.46
CA ALA A 98 -27.14 5.00 10.77
C ALA A 98 -26.02 4.03 10.32
N GLU A 99 -25.42 4.24 9.13
CA GLU A 99 -24.28 3.42 8.70
C GLU A 99 -23.00 3.72 9.51
N LYS A 100 -22.84 4.92 10.08
CA LYS A 100 -21.71 5.18 10.99
C LYS A 100 -21.95 4.55 12.35
N GLU A 101 -23.17 4.66 12.90
CA GLU A 101 -23.53 4.03 14.18
C GLU A 101 -23.44 2.50 14.11
N ASP A 102 -23.95 1.87 13.04
CA ASP A 102 -23.87 0.42 12.84
C ASP A 102 -22.42 -0.06 12.60
N TRP A 103 -21.54 0.78 12.03
CA TRP A 103 -20.13 0.45 11.80
C TRP A 103 -19.23 0.64 13.03
N VAL A 104 -19.60 1.50 13.98
CA VAL A 104 -18.75 1.86 15.14
C VAL A 104 -18.62 0.74 16.19
N GLY A 105 -19.40 -0.34 16.08
CA GLY A 105 -19.31 -1.52 16.97
C GLY A 105 -18.98 -2.87 16.31
N GLN A 106 -18.99 -2.96 14.98
CA GLN A 106 -18.84 -4.23 14.23
C GLN A 106 -17.41 -4.52 13.75
N HIS A 107 -16.46 -3.62 14.00
CA HIS A 107 -15.07 -3.84 13.61
C HIS A 107 -14.38 -4.75 14.65
N PRO A 108 -13.69 -5.83 14.25
CA PRO A 108 -13.03 -6.74 15.19
C PRO A 108 -11.94 -6.05 16.03
N TRP A 109 -11.50 -4.87 15.62
CA TRP A 109 -10.57 -4.01 16.35
C TRP A 109 -11.25 -2.68 16.67
N LYS A 110 -11.24 -2.30 17.95
CA LYS A 110 -11.72 -1.01 18.43
C LYS A 110 -10.91 0.13 17.76
N PRO A 111 -11.55 1.15 17.16
CA PRO A 111 -10.84 2.32 16.65
C PRO A 111 -10.04 3.00 17.77
N TRP A 112 -8.82 3.43 17.45
CA TRP A 112 -7.94 4.11 18.40
C TRP A 112 -8.56 5.44 18.82
N ASP A 113 -8.92 5.55 20.10
CA ASP A 113 -9.46 6.76 20.71
C ASP A 113 -8.38 7.42 21.55
N ARG A 114 -8.11 8.69 21.26
CA ARG A 114 -7.07 9.47 21.91
C ARG A 114 -7.34 9.67 23.41
N GLU A 115 -8.59 9.70 23.85
CA GLU A 115 -8.88 9.93 25.28
C GLU A 115 -8.80 8.62 26.08
N THR A 116 -9.31 7.52 25.53
CA THR A 116 -9.29 6.22 26.23
C THR A 116 -7.98 5.49 26.07
N ASP A 117 -7.35 5.57 24.90
CA ASP A 117 -6.20 4.72 24.56
C ASP A 117 -4.86 5.42 24.80
N LEU A 118 -4.83 6.75 25.00
CA LEU A 118 -3.63 7.47 25.47
C LEU A 118 -3.37 7.23 26.97
N THR A 119 -4.40 6.88 27.74
CA THR A 119 -4.31 6.64 29.18
C THR A 119 -4.02 5.18 29.52
N ALA A 120 -4.25 4.25 28.57
CA ALA A 120 -3.90 2.84 28.71
C ALA A 120 -2.39 2.60 28.54
N GLY A 121 -1.61 2.79 29.61
CA GLY A 121 -0.23 2.28 29.65
C GLY A 121 0.80 3.13 30.37
N ARG A 122 0.42 4.23 31.01
CA ARG A 122 1.30 4.85 32.01
C ARG A 122 1.10 4.12 33.33
N MET A 123 1.66 2.92 33.46
CA MET A 123 1.92 2.37 34.80
C MET A 123 2.69 3.45 35.56
N LYS A 124 2.21 3.82 36.75
CA LYS A 124 2.88 4.77 37.63
C LYS A 124 4.12 4.08 38.21
N VAL A 125 5.13 3.93 37.36
CA VAL A 125 6.41 3.35 37.71
C VAL A 125 7.09 4.35 38.63
N ARG A 126 7.28 3.97 39.90
CA ARG A 126 8.12 4.73 40.83
C ARG A 126 9.55 4.62 40.32
N LEU A 127 10.25 5.72 40.10
CA LEU A 127 11.64 5.68 39.60
C LEU A 127 12.64 5.52 40.75
N ASP A 128 12.28 4.73 41.76
CA ASP A 128 13.12 4.46 42.92
C ASP A 128 14.02 3.26 42.61
N PRO A 129 15.31 3.29 42.98
CA PRO A 129 16.28 2.26 42.60
C PRO A 129 15.89 0.85 43.09
N GLU A 130 15.21 0.75 44.24
CA GLU A 130 14.68 -0.52 44.76
C GLU A 130 13.54 -1.07 43.89
N SER A 131 12.60 -0.21 43.48
CA SER A 131 11.46 -0.62 42.63
C SER A 131 11.86 -0.93 41.17
N MET A 132 12.97 -0.36 40.70
CA MET A 132 13.53 -0.65 39.37
C MET A 132 14.22 -2.01 39.31
N GLY A 133 14.72 -2.52 40.44
CA GLY A 133 15.35 -3.83 40.54
C GLY A 133 14.36 -4.98 40.71
N GLU A 134 13.12 -4.68 41.14
CA GLU A 134 12.09 -5.66 41.42
C GLU A 134 11.64 -6.37 40.13
N GLY A 135 11.99 -7.65 39.99
CA GLY A 135 11.69 -8.48 38.81
C GLY A 135 12.82 -8.61 37.78
N LEU A 136 13.88 -7.78 37.85
CA LEU A 136 15.07 -7.94 36.99
C LEU A 136 15.99 -9.07 37.45
N SER A 137 16.06 -9.33 38.76
CA SER A 137 16.90 -10.38 39.35
C SER A 137 16.50 -11.81 38.95
N SER A 138 15.24 -12.03 38.53
CA SER A 138 14.75 -13.35 38.11
C SER A 138 15.33 -13.80 36.76
N ARG A 139 15.61 -12.86 35.85
CA ARG A 139 16.15 -13.16 34.50
C ARG A 139 17.62 -12.80 34.32
N PHE A 140 18.11 -11.86 35.13
CA PHE A 140 19.49 -11.38 35.09
C PHE A 140 20.27 -11.77 36.35
N SER A 141 19.83 -12.82 37.07
CA SER A 141 20.59 -13.40 38.17
C SER A 141 22.04 -13.52 37.73
N SER A 142 22.91 -12.84 38.46
CA SER A 142 24.31 -12.59 38.15
C SER A 142 25.12 -13.88 38.18
N GLY A 143 24.94 -14.73 37.18
CA GLY A 143 25.84 -15.82 36.88
C GLY A 143 27.13 -15.21 36.33
N THR A 144 28.22 -15.42 37.04
CA THR A 144 29.57 -14.99 36.67
C THR A 144 30.00 -15.66 35.36
N PHE A 145 29.70 -15.03 34.22
CA PHE A 145 30.15 -15.52 32.91
C PHE A 145 31.50 -14.91 32.57
N GLN A 146 32.58 -15.64 32.87
CA GLN A 146 33.92 -15.31 32.38
C GLN A 146 34.05 -15.78 30.93
N ARG A 147 34.07 -14.82 30.00
CA ARG A 147 34.42 -15.08 28.59
C ARG A 147 35.93 -15.06 28.45
N ASN A 148 36.53 -16.24 28.36
CA ASN A 148 37.93 -16.37 27.97
C ASN A 148 37.99 -16.33 26.45
N PHE A 149 38.66 -15.31 25.89
CA PHE A 149 39.00 -15.26 24.48
C PHE A 149 40.31 -16.03 24.28
N LEU A 150 40.33 -16.94 23.30
CA LEU A 150 41.50 -17.69 22.87
C LEU A 150 42.34 -16.86 21.89
#